data_AF-A0A158BME3-F1
#
_entry.id   AF-A0A158BME3-F1
#
_cell.length_a   1.000
_cell.length_b   1.000
_cell.length_c   1.000
_cell.angle_alpha   90.00
_cell.angle_beta   90.00
_cell.angle_gamma   90.00
#
_symmetry.space_group_name_H-M   'P 1'
#
loop_
_entity.id
_entity.type
_entity.pdbx_description
1 polymer ?
#
loop_
_entity_poly.entity_id
_entity_poly.type
_entity_poly.pdbx_seq_one_letter_code
_entity_poly.pdbx_strand_id
1 'polypeptide(L)'
;MQIGIVGLGRMGGNIGRRLMRGGHTCVVYDHAPQATEALASEGATGAKDLGDLVAKLAAPRVVWLMLPAGKITEDTLNDLHKILGADDVIIDGGNSFYKDDIRRAAQLREQGIHYVDVGTSGGIWGLERGYCMMIGGDEAVVRRLDPILATLAPGRGDIPATPGREGRDARVENGYMHCGPVGSGHFVKMVHNGIEYGLMQAYAEGFHILRHKESKDLAEGERYTLDLADIAEVWRRGSVVSSWLLDLTAGALATDGTLERFSTEVADSGEGRWTIEAAIEEAVPAQVLSAALYTRFRSRDAESFPERMLSAMRFGFGGHHEFPAK
;
A
#
# COMPACT_ATOMS: atom_id res chain seq x y z
N MET A 1 5.94 23.58 9.46
CA MET A 1 5.34 24.08 8.19
C MET A 1 3.83 24.07 8.30
N GLN A 2 3.12 24.80 7.44
CA GLN A 2 1.66 24.67 7.28
C GLN A 2 1.33 23.71 6.13
N ILE A 3 0.30 22.88 6.28
CA ILE A 3 -0.12 21.90 5.26
C ILE A 3 -1.64 21.71 5.26
N GLY A 4 -2.23 21.63 4.08
CA GLY A 4 -3.60 21.21 3.85
C GLY A 4 -3.69 19.69 3.74
N ILE A 5 -4.69 19.05 4.35
CA ILE A 5 -4.95 17.61 4.17
C ILE A 5 -6.39 17.43 3.72
N VAL A 6 -6.57 16.77 2.57
CA VAL A 6 -7.88 16.43 2.00
C VAL A 6 -8.06 14.92 2.03
N GLY A 7 -9.17 14.47 2.62
CA GLY A 7 -9.43 13.05 2.87
C GLY A 7 -8.90 12.62 4.23
N LEU A 8 -9.80 12.49 5.20
CA LEU A 8 -9.53 12.25 6.61
C LEU A 8 -10.03 10.87 7.06
N GLY A 9 -10.07 9.91 6.13
CA GLY A 9 -10.17 8.49 6.46
C GLY A 9 -9.00 8.04 7.34
N ARG A 10 -8.92 6.74 7.65
CA ARG A 10 -7.93 6.19 8.60
C ARG A 10 -6.49 6.67 8.34
N MET A 11 -6.05 6.65 7.08
CA MET A 11 -4.69 7.07 6.74
C MET A 11 -4.50 8.59 6.82
N GLY A 12 -5.36 9.38 6.16
CA GLY A 12 -5.22 10.84 6.14
C GLY A 12 -5.37 11.50 7.52
N GLY A 13 -6.30 11.01 8.34
CA GLY A 13 -6.41 11.44 9.73
C GLY A 13 -5.15 11.14 10.54
N ASN A 14 -4.54 9.97 10.35
CA ASN A 14 -3.29 9.61 11.03
C ASN A 14 -2.07 10.38 10.52
N ILE A 15 -2.00 10.69 9.23
CA ILE A 15 -1.00 11.61 8.67
C ILE A 15 -1.11 12.98 9.32
N GLY A 16 -2.32 13.54 9.41
CA GLY A 16 -2.57 14.82 10.09
C GLY A 16 -2.16 14.80 11.55
N ARG A 17 -2.56 13.76 12.31
CA ARG A 17 -2.13 13.58 13.71
C ARG A 17 -0.61 13.54 13.86
N ARG A 18 0.08 12.77 13.00
CA ARG A 18 1.54 12.66 13.07
C ARG A 18 2.23 13.99 12.75
N LEU A 19 1.75 14.71 11.74
CA LEU A 19 2.26 16.03 11.39
C LEU A 19 2.05 17.04 12.54
N MET A 20 0.88 17.05 13.17
CA MET A 20 0.62 17.92 14.32
C MET A 20 1.52 17.57 15.52
N ARG A 21 1.74 16.28 15.81
CA ARG A 21 2.70 15.84 16.85
C ARG A 21 4.13 16.29 16.54
N GLY A 22 4.50 16.38 15.26
CA GLY A 22 5.77 16.92 14.80
C GLY A 22 5.83 18.46 14.74
N GLY A 23 4.82 19.17 15.25
CA GLY A 23 4.80 20.63 15.31
C GLY A 23 4.39 21.33 14.00
N HIS A 24 3.79 20.61 13.05
CA HIS A 24 3.24 21.20 11.83
C HIS A 24 1.79 21.67 12.03
N THR A 25 1.44 22.79 11.41
CA THR A 25 0.07 23.32 11.43
C THR A 25 -0.73 22.68 10.30
N CYS A 26 -1.77 21.93 10.65
CA CYS A 26 -2.62 21.26 9.66
C CYS A 26 -3.94 22.00 9.46
N VAL A 27 -4.28 22.31 8.21
CA VAL A 27 -5.64 22.69 7.79
C VAL A 27 -6.27 21.46 7.15
N VAL A 28 -7.43 21.03 7.59
CA VAL A 28 -7.98 19.72 7.20
C VAL A 28 -9.38 19.82 6.64
N TYR A 29 -9.68 18.97 5.67
CA TYR A 29 -10.99 18.87 5.02
C TYR A 29 -11.32 17.44 4.63
N ASP A 30 -12.57 17.05 4.89
CA ASP A 30 -13.20 15.86 4.34
C ASP A 30 -14.64 16.18 3.92
N HIS A 31 -15.15 15.49 2.90
CA HIS A 31 -16.55 15.58 2.49
C HIS A 31 -17.52 15.19 3.62
N ALA A 32 -17.09 14.32 4.55
CA ALA A 32 -17.80 13.98 5.77
C ALA A 32 -17.41 14.95 6.89
N PRO A 33 -18.27 15.91 7.27
CA PRO A 33 -17.91 16.98 8.21
C PRO A 33 -17.41 16.46 9.56
N GLN A 34 -17.94 15.32 10.01
CA GLN A 34 -17.58 14.71 11.28
C GLN A 34 -16.09 14.33 11.35
N ALA A 35 -15.49 13.94 10.22
CA ALA A 35 -14.06 13.61 10.18
C ALA A 35 -13.18 14.87 10.32
N THR A 36 -13.62 15.98 9.73
CA THR A 36 -12.99 17.30 9.90
C THR A 36 -13.10 17.78 11.35
N GLU A 37 -14.30 17.72 11.93
CA GLU A 37 -14.57 18.11 13.32
C GLU A 37 -13.74 17.29 14.32
N ALA A 38 -13.63 15.98 14.09
CA ALA A 38 -12.83 15.09 14.94
C ALA A 38 -11.36 15.55 14.99
N LEU A 39 -10.72 15.76 13.84
CA LEU A 39 -9.33 16.20 13.81
C LEU A 39 -9.14 17.66 14.29
N ALA A 40 -10.14 18.52 14.06
CA ALA A 40 -10.12 19.88 14.59
C ALA A 40 -10.15 19.91 16.12
N SER A 41 -10.90 19.00 16.75
CA SER A 41 -10.91 18.83 18.21
C SER A 41 -9.56 18.38 18.78
N GLU A 42 -8.69 17.81 17.93
CA GLU A 42 -7.33 17.40 18.28
C GLU A 42 -6.27 18.48 18.00
N GLY A 43 -6.67 19.66 17.50
CA GLY A 43 -5.77 20.80 17.27
C GLY A 43 -5.55 21.19 15.81
N ALA A 44 -6.20 20.52 14.85
CA ALA A 44 -6.18 20.96 13.46
C ALA A 44 -7.09 22.17 13.22
N THR A 45 -6.85 22.90 12.14
CA THR A 45 -7.82 23.91 11.65
C THR A 45 -8.77 23.25 10.65
N GLY A 46 -10.03 23.05 11.01
CA GLY A 46 -11.03 22.50 10.09
C GLY A 46 -11.43 23.49 9.00
N ALA A 47 -11.63 23.01 7.77
CA ALA A 47 -12.18 23.75 6.64
C ALA A 47 -13.53 23.18 6.20
N LYS A 48 -14.43 24.04 5.69
CA LYS A 48 -15.79 23.63 5.27
C LYS A 48 -15.87 23.10 3.83
N ASP A 49 -14.93 23.50 2.99
CA ASP A 49 -14.79 23.12 1.59
C ASP A 49 -13.33 23.36 1.13
N LEU A 50 -13.00 22.96 -0.12
CA LEU A 50 -11.66 23.12 -0.67
C LEU A 50 -11.23 24.60 -0.79
N GLY A 51 -12.16 25.50 -1.09
CA GLY A 51 -11.89 26.94 -1.18
C GLY A 51 -11.50 27.53 0.17
N ASP A 52 -12.24 27.18 1.22
CA ASP A 52 -11.95 27.55 2.60
C ASP A 52 -10.62 26.95 3.10
N LEU A 53 -10.30 25.71 2.70
CA LEU A 53 -9.00 25.09 3.00
C LEU A 53 -7.87 25.91 2.38
N VAL A 54 -7.94 26.23 1.09
CA VAL A 54 -6.91 27.01 0.37
C VAL A 54 -6.79 28.43 0.92
N ALA A 55 -7.90 29.07 1.31
CA ALA A 55 -7.91 30.40 1.91
C ALA A 55 -7.23 30.47 3.29
N LYS A 56 -7.27 29.37 4.05
CA LYS A 56 -6.61 29.25 5.37
C LYS A 56 -5.12 28.90 5.28
N LEU A 57 -4.62 28.51 4.11
CA LEU A 57 -3.22 28.20 3.86
C LEU A 57 -2.44 29.43 3.38
N ALA A 58 -1.26 29.64 3.96
CA ALA A 58 -0.28 30.60 3.49
C ALA A 58 0.43 30.08 2.24
N ALA A 59 0.67 30.98 1.28
CA ALA A 59 1.42 30.66 0.05
C ALA A 59 2.95 30.66 0.31
N PRO A 60 3.74 29.85 -0.43
CA PRO A 60 3.29 28.80 -1.34
C PRO A 60 2.67 27.63 -0.58
N ARG A 61 1.48 27.21 -1.01
CA ARG A 61 0.64 26.25 -0.30
C ARG A 61 1.10 24.83 -0.56
N VAL A 62 0.86 23.95 0.41
CA VAL A 62 1.04 22.50 0.25
C VAL A 62 -0.28 21.83 0.60
N VAL A 63 -0.85 21.09 -0.34
CA VAL A 63 -2.10 20.33 -0.15
C VAL A 63 -1.83 18.85 -0.37
N TRP A 64 -2.05 18.03 0.65
CA TRP A 64 -1.88 16.59 0.61
C TRP A 64 -3.22 15.89 0.46
N LEU A 65 -3.35 15.07 -0.58
CA LEU A 65 -4.53 14.27 -0.88
C LEU A 65 -4.34 12.84 -0.35
N MET A 66 -5.28 12.38 0.46
CA MET A 66 -5.39 11.00 0.92
C MET A 66 -6.76 10.44 0.55
N LEU A 67 -6.99 10.36 -0.76
CA LEU A 67 -8.27 10.01 -1.35
C LEU A 67 -8.20 8.66 -2.08
N PRO A 68 -9.35 7.99 -2.31
CA PRO A 68 -9.40 6.83 -3.18
C PRO A 68 -8.94 7.18 -4.61
N ALA A 69 -8.24 6.25 -5.24
CA ALA A 69 -7.83 6.38 -6.64
C ALA A 69 -9.04 6.48 -7.58
N GLY A 70 -8.84 7.09 -8.74
CA GLY A 70 -9.87 7.27 -9.76
C GLY A 70 -10.65 8.58 -9.61
N LYS A 71 -11.96 8.54 -9.88
CA LYS A 71 -12.79 9.74 -10.11
C LYS A 71 -12.73 10.76 -8.97
N ILE A 72 -12.72 10.31 -7.71
CA ILE A 72 -12.71 11.20 -6.54
C ILE A 72 -11.43 12.07 -6.52
N THR A 73 -10.29 11.45 -6.77
CA THR A 73 -9.00 12.15 -6.85
C THR A 73 -8.94 13.06 -8.07
N GLU A 74 -9.43 12.62 -9.24
CA GLU A 74 -9.49 13.46 -10.45
C GLU A 74 -10.36 14.71 -10.26
N ASP A 75 -11.57 14.56 -9.71
CA ASP A 75 -12.48 15.69 -9.47
C ASP A 75 -11.84 16.69 -8.50
N THR A 76 -11.24 16.19 -7.41
CA THR A 76 -10.57 17.04 -6.40
C THR A 76 -9.39 17.80 -7.00
N LEU A 77 -8.57 17.14 -7.83
CA LEU A 77 -7.46 17.78 -8.54
C LEU A 77 -7.96 18.87 -9.49
N ASN A 78 -9.04 18.62 -10.23
CA ASN A 78 -9.64 19.61 -11.12
C ASN A 78 -10.19 20.82 -10.36
N ASP A 79 -10.72 20.64 -9.16
CA ASP A 79 -11.19 21.75 -8.34
C ASP A 79 -10.04 22.53 -7.72
N LEU A 80 -9.00 21.85 -7.19
CA LEU A 80 -7.79 22.49 -6.70
C LEU A 80 -7.05 23.27 -7.79
N HIS A 81 -7.00 22.74 -9.01
CA HIS A 81 -6.44 23.41 -10.18
C HIS A 81 -7.11 24.76 -10.49
N LYS A 82 -8.39 24.95 -10.13
CA LYS A 82 -9.11 26.23 -10.35
C LYS A 82 -8.80 27.28 -9.29
N ILE A 83 -8.28 26.89 -8.12
CA ILE A 83 -8.19 27.77 -6.94
C ILE A 83 -6.78 27.92 -6.36
N LEU A 84 -5.84 27.03 -6.70
CA LEU A 84 -4.42 27.16 -6.35
C LEU A 84 -3.70 28.12 -7.31
N GLY A 85 -2.58 28.66 -6.85
CA GLY A 85 -1.73 29.57 -7.62
C GLY A 85 -0.38 28.98 -8.01
N ALA A 86 0.39 29.73 -8.80
CA ALA A 86 1.75 29.37 -9.15
C ALA A 86 2.61 29.14 -7.90
N ASP A 87 3.50 28.15 -7.98
CA ASP A 87 4.39 27.66 -6.92
C ASP A 87 3.70 26.91 -5.75
N ASP A 88 2.37 26.81 -5.73
CA ASP A 88 1.66 25.90 -4.83
C ASP A 88 1.95 24.43 -5.20
N VAL A 89 1.84 23.52 -4.23
CA VAL A 89 2.14 22.09 -4.37
C VAL A 89 0.92 21.26 -4.03
N ILE A 90 0.60 20.32 -4.91
CA ILE A 90 -0.31 19.21 -4.61
C ILE A 90 0.53 17.94 -4.41
N ILE A 91 0.30 17.26 -3.30
CA ILE A 91 0.86 15.94 -3.00
C ILE A 91 -0.28 14.93 -3.13
N ASP A 92 -0.16 13.94 -4.00
CA ASP A 92 -1.03 12.77 -3.98
C ASP A 92 -0.33 11.66 -3.18
N GLY A 93 -0.83 11.40 -1.97
CA GLY A 93 -0.33 10.31 -1.11
C GLY A 93 -1.19 9.05 -1.13
N GLY A 94 -2.17 8.99 -2.04
CA GLY A 94 -3.06 7.85 -2.21
C GLY A 94 -2.36 6.66 -2.88
N ASN A 95 -3.18 5.73 -3.38
CA ASN A 95 -2.71 4.61 -4.19
C ASN A 95 -3.07 4.85 -5.67
N SER A 96 -2.53 5.93 -6.24
CA SER A 96 -2.78 6.29 -7.64
C SER A 96 -1.90 5.48 -8.60
N PHE A 97 -2.36 5.32 -9.83
CA PHE A 97 -1.58 4.69 -10.88
C PHE A 97 -0.57 5.70 -11.44
N TYR A 98 0.70 5.30 -11.52
CA TYR A 98 1.80 6.23 -11.84
C TYR A 98 1.66 6.98 -13.17
N LYS A 99 0.99 6.38 -14.16
CA LYS A 99 0.74 7.03 -15.46
C LYS A 99 -0.26 8.20 -15.34
N ASP A 100 -1.19 8.13 -14.38
CA ASP A 100 -2.08 9.23 -14.09
C ASP A 100 -1.32 10.41 -13.46
N ASP A 101 -0.35 10.13 -12.58
CA ASP A 101 0.49 11.17 -11.98
C ASP A 101 1.25 11.99 -13.04
N ILE A 102 1.83 11.29 -14.03
CA ILE A 102 2.54 11.93 -15.15
C ILE A 102 1.58 12.85 -15.93
N ARG A 103 0.37 12.37 -16.24
CA ARG A 103 -0.66 13.17 -16.92
C ARG A 103 -1.09 14.38 -16.09
N ARG A 104 -1.37 14.19 -14.79
CA ARG A 104 -1.81 15.23 -13.86
C ARG A 104 -0.77 16.33 -13.71
N ALA A 105 0.49 15.94 -13.53
CA ALA A 105 1.58 16.90 -13.41
C ALA A 105 1.77 17.73 -14.69
N ALA A 106 1.60 17.13 -15.87
CA ALA A 106 1.68 17.86 -17.14
C ALA A 106 0.62 18.96 -17.21
N GLN A 107 -0.63 18.66 -16.81
CA GLN A 107 -1.74 19.62 -16.77
C GLN A 107 -1.51 20.74 -15.75
N LEU A 108 -1.08 20.41 -14.53
CA LEU A 108 -0.86 21.38 -13.45
C LEU A 108 0.31 22.33 -13.74
N ARG A 109 1.33 21.83 -14.43
CA ARG A 109 2.52 22.62 -14.80
C ARG A 109 2.20 23.81 -15.69
N GLU A 110 1.12 23.76 -16.48
CA GLU A 110 0.69 24.89 -17.33
C GLU A 110 0.35 26.15 -16.51
N GLN A 111 -0.01 26.00 -15.23
CA GLN A 111 -0.28 27.09 -14.30
C GLN A 111 0.85 27.32 -13.27
N GLY A 112 1.97 26.61 -13.42
CA GLY A 112 3.07 26.65 -12.47
C GLY A 112 2.75 26.00 -11.12
N ILE A 113 1.75 25.12 -11.05
CA ILE A 113 1.44 24.31 -9.86
C ILE A 113 2.31 23.05 -9.91
N HIS A 114 2.95 22.72 -8.79
CA HIS A 114 3.79 21.53 -8.66
C HIS A 114 2.96 20.33 -8.22
N TYR A 115 3.31 19.16 -8.75
CA TYR A 115 2.69 17.89 -8.39
C TYR A 115 3.75 16.92 -7.88
N VAL A 116 3.45 16.24 -6.77
CA VAL A 116 4.33 15.26 -6.13
C VAL A 116 3.51 14.02 -5.82
N ASP A 117 3.93 12.87 -6.33
CA ASP A 117 3.36 11.56 -5.97
C ASP A 117 4.13 10.95 -4.79
N VAL A 118 3.42 10.49 -3.76
CA VAL A 118 4.01 9.91 -2.56
C VAL A 118 3.39 8.56 -2.25
N GLY A 119 4.03 7.51 -2.74
CA GLY A 119 3.72 6.16 -2.33
C GLY A 119 3.98 5.97 -0.84
N THR A 120 2.93 5.74 -0.05
CA THR A 120 3.01 5.63 1.41
C THR A 120 2.74 4.19 1.88
N SER A 121 3.64 3.59 2.65
CA SER A 121 3.53 2.23 3.21
C SER A 121 3.67 2.21 4.75
N GLY A 122 3.13 1.17 5.39
CA GLY A 122 3.08 1.00 6.86
C GLY A 122 1.66 0.96 7.43
N GLY A 123 0.66 1.38 6.66
CA GLY A 123 -0.75 1.31 7.04
C GLY A 123 -1.06 2.06 8.34
N ILE A 124 -2.00 1.52 9.13
CA ILE A 124 -2.44 2.15 10.38
C ILE A 124 -1.32 2.30 11.42
N TRP A 125 -0.28 1.47 11.36
CA TRP A 125 0.85 1.50 12.29
C TRP A 125 1.76 2.71 12.09
N GLY A 126 1.66 3.39 10.94
CA GLY A 126 2.53 4.53 10.65
C GLY A 126 2.25 5.77 11.51
N LEU A 127 1.11 5.86 12.20
CA LEU A 127 0.91 6.92 13.20
C LEU A 127 1.99 6.85 14.30
N GLU A 128 2.26 5.66 14.79
CA GLU A 128 3.23 5.41 15.85
C GLU A 128 4.63 5.22 15.27
N ARG A 129 4.76 4.36 14.25
CA ARG A 129 6.05 3.90 13.74
C ARG A 129 6.61 4.72 12.58
N GLY A 130 5.83 5.66 12.04
CA GLY A 130 6.15 6.38 10.80
C GLY A 130 5.86 5.58 9.54
N TYR A 131 5.87 6.27 8.40
CA TYR A 131 5.50 5.73 7.10
C TYR A 131 6.71 5.60 6.17
N CYS A 132 6.89 4.44 5.56
CA CYS A 132 7.83 4.31 4.45
C CYS A 132 7.29 5.11 3.25
N MET A 133 8.07 6.06 2.73
CA MET A 133 7.62 6.95 1.67
C MET A 133 8.53 6.94 0.44
N MET A 134 7.92 6.73 -0.72
CA MET A 134 8.54 6.72 -2.04
C MET A 134 8.00 7.91 -2.81
N ILE A 135 8.87 8.90 -3.09
CA ILE A 135 8.46 10.23 -3.55
C ILE A 135 8.90 10.46 -4.99
N GLY A 136 7.95 10.79 -5.88
CA GLY A 136 8.20 11.26 -7.24
C GLY A 136 7.88 12.75 -7.35
N GLY A 137 8.74 13.51 -8.03
CA GLY A 137 8.55 14.95 -8.21
C GLY A 137 9.81 15.71 -8.60
N ASP A 138 9.67 17.02 -8.78
CA ASP A 138 10.81 17.93 -8.99
C ASP A 138 11.69 17.98 -7.72
N GLU A 139 13.02 17.89 -7.90
CA GLU A 139 13.96 17.82 -6.77
C GLU A 139 13.88 19.04 -5.83
N ALA A 140 13.74 20.24 -6.38
CA ALA A 140 13.68 21.46 -5.58
C ALA A 140 12.38 21.50 -4.75
N VAL A 141 11.28 21.04 -5.34
CA VAL A 141 9.98 20.93 -4.65
C VAL A 141 10.05 19.87 -3.56
N VAL A 142 10.56 18.68 -3.86
CA VAL A 142 10.70 17.60 -2.87
C VAL A 142 11.62 18.02 -1.72
N ARG A 143 12.70 18.76 -2.01
CA ARG A 143 13.58 19.33 -0.96
C ARG A 143 12.85 20.34 -0.09
N ARG A 144 11.97 21.17 -0.65
CA ARG A 144 11.10 22.08 0.13
C ARG A 144 10.13 21.33 1.03
N LEU A 145 9.68 20.14 0.62
CA LEU A 145 8.78 19.27 1.40
C LEU A 145 9.52 18.42 2.45
N ASP A 146 10.84 18.42 2.48
CA ASP A 146 11.63 17.56 3.38
C ASP A 146 11.19 17.63 4.87
N PRO A 147 10.83 18.79 5.46
CA PRO A 147 10.40 18.83 6.85
C PRO A 147 9.12 18.03 7.14
N ILE A 148 8.13 18.02 6.23
CA ILE A 148 6.91 17.22 6.43
C ILE A 148 7.18 15.73 6.17
N LEU A 149 8.06 15.41 5.20
CA LEU A 149 8.44 14.05 4.88
C LEU A 149 9.25 13.42 6.04
N ALA A 150 10.22 14.14 6.58
CA ALA A 150 11.01 13.70 7.72
C ALA A 150 10.14 13.41 8.96
N THR A 151 9.16 14.26 9.25
CA THR A 151 8.20 14.05 10.35
C THR A 151 7.34 12.80 10.15
N LEU A 152 6.90 12.55 8.92
CA LEU A 152 6.06 11.40 8.60
C LEU A 152 6.84 10.08 8.57
N ALA A 153 8.12 10.13 8.23
CA ALA A 153 8.96 8.95 8.14
C ALA A 153 9.21 8.27 9.52
N PRO A 154 9.64 7.00 9.54
CA PRO A 154 10.01 6.30 10.77
C PRO A 154 11.20 6.90 11.52
N GLY A 155 12.11 7.53 10.78
CA GLY A 155 13.45 7.79 11.27
C GLY A 155 14.31 6.51 11.22
N ARG A 156 15.56 6.63 11.66
CA ARG A 156 16.54 5.52 11.61
C ARG A 156 16.11 4.27 12.39
N GLY A 157 15.32 4.45 13.45
CA GLY A 157 14.89 3.37 14.34
C GLY A 157 16.06 2.55 14.90
N ASP A 158 15.78 1.29 15.20
CA ASP A 158 16.76 0.34 15.76
C ASP A 158 17.33 -0.62 14.69
N ILE A 159 17.12 -0.32 13.40
CA ILE A 159 17.63 -1.15 12.30
C ILE A 159 19.12 -0.85 12.13
N PRO A 160 20.01 -1.86 12.19
CA PRO A 160 21.43 -1.67 11.95
C PRO A 160 21.69 -1.08 10.57
N ALA A 161 22.64 -0.15 10.47
CA ALA A 161 23.04 0.40 9.18
C ALA A 161 23.52 -0.71 8.25
N THR A 162 23.06 -0.66 7.00
CA THR A 162 23.52 -1.60 5.97
C THR A 162 25.00 -1.34 5.66
N PRO A 163 25.90 -2.32 5.84
CA PRO A 163 27.31 -2.14 5.50
C PRO A 163 27.51 -1.75 4.02
N GLY A 164 28.44 -0.83 3.74
CA GLY A 164 28.76 -0.41 2.37
C GLY A 164 27.85 0.68 1.77
N ARG A 165 27.04 1.36 2.59
CA ARG A 165 26.16 2.47 2.18
C ARG A 165 26.77 3.87 2.37
N GLU A 166 28.02 3.97 2.80
CA GLU A 166 28.69 5.24 3.07
C GLU A 166 28.63 6.17 1.84
N GLY A 167 28.37 7.47 2.07
CA GLY A 167 28.32 8.49 1.00
C GLY A 167 27.04 8.51 0.16
N ARG A 168 26.02 7.67 0.46
CA ARG A 168 24.69 7.73 -0.17
C ARG A 168 23.76 8.69 0.58
N ASP A 169 22.59 8.98 -0.02
CA ASP A 169 21.55 9.82 0.60
C ASP A 169 21.14 9.25 1.97
N ALA A 170 21.39 10.04 3.02
CA ALA A 170 21.15 9.68 4.41
C ALA A 170 19.66 9.63 4.76
N ARG A 171 18.79 10.28 3.99
CA ARG A 171 17.33 10.28 4.21
C ARG A 171 16.73 8.89 4.01
N VAL A 172 17.34 8.08 3.14
CA VAL A 172 16.89 6.71 2.86
C VAL A 172 16.95 5.85 4.11
N GLU A 173 17.95 6.05 4.98
CA GLU A 173 18.03 5.33 6.26
C GLU A 173 16.96 5.77 7.26
N ASN A 174 16.28 6.90 7.03
CA ASN A 174 15.15 7.36 7.83
C ASN A 174 13.81 6.84 7.32
N GLY A 175 13.80 6.05 6.23
CA GLY A 175 12.58 5.42 5.69
C GLY A 175 11.83 6.24 4.64
N TYR A 176 12.47 7.22 3.99
CA TYR A 176 11.89 7.91 2.84
C TYR A 176 12.92 8.24 1.76
N MET A 177 12.50 8.28 0.51
CA MET A 177 13.39 8.55 -0.62
C MET A 177 12.72 9.32 -1.77
N HIS A 178 13.47 10.22 -2.38
CA HIS A 178 13.13 10.77 -3.69
C HIS A 178 13.52 9.75 -4.77
N CYS A 179 12.54 9.10 -5.36
CA CYS A 179 12.71 8.05 -6.36
C CYS A 179 13.12 8.59 -7.73
N GLY A 180 12.79 9.84 -8.03
CA GLY A 180 13.02 10.48 -9.31
C GLY A 180 11.90 11.44 -9.71
N PRO A 181 11.67 11.66 -11.01
CA PRO A 181 10.62 12.57 -11.49
C PRO A 181 9.22 12.07 -11.14
N VAL A 182 8.20 12.88 -11.45
CA VAL A 182 6.79 12.52 -11.23
C VAL A 182 6.46 11.13 -11.78
N GLY A 183 5.68 10.38 -11.01
CA GLY A 183 5.26 8.99 -11.24
C GLY A 183 6.21 7.97 -10.62
N SER A 184 7.47 8.33 -10.33
CA SER A 184 8.44 7.37 -9.80
C SER A 184 8.12 6.90 -8.38
N GLY A 185 7.50 7.72 -7.55
CA GLY A 185 7.12 7.37 -6.18
C GLY A 185 6.02 6.33 -6.15
N HIS A 186 4.92 6.59 -6.85
CA HIS A 186 3.82 5.63 -7.00
C HIS A 186 4.23 4.37 -7.77
N PHE A 187 5.12 4.46 -8.76
CA PHE A 187 5.65 3.27 -9.43
C PHE A 187 6.41 2.35 -8.47
N VAL A 188 7.33 2.89 -7.66
CA VAL A 188 8.08 2.09 -6.68
C VAL A 188 7.13 1.48 -5.63
N LYS A 189 6.14 2.25 -5.17
CA LYS A 189 5.12 1.74 -4.23
C LYS A 189 4.20 0.67 -4.84
N MET A 190 3.86 0.80 -6.11
CA MET A 190 3.11 -0.21 -6.85
C MET A 190 3.87 -1.55 -6.85
N VAL A 191 5.15 -1.53 -7.23
CA VAL A 191 6.00 -2.72 -7.22
C VAL A 191 6.20 -3.27 -5.80
N HIS A 192 6.34 -2.41 -4.79
CA HIS A 192 6.34 -2.83 -3.37
C HIS A 192 5.09 -3.66 -3.03
N ASN A 193 3.89 -3.23 -3.43
CA ASN A 193 2.66 -3.99 -3.19
C ASN A 193 2.63 -5.30 -4.00
N GLY A 194 3.15 -5.31 -5.23
CA GLY A 194 3.32 -6.54 -5.99
C GLY A 194 4.22 -7.55 -5.29
N ILE A 195 5.35 -7.11 -4.72
CA ILE A 195 6.25 -7.94 -3.91
C ILE A 195 5.53 -8.44 -2.64
N GLU A 196 4.81 -7.56 -1.94
CA GLU A 196 3.99 -7.94 -0.77
C GLU A 196 3.04 -9.09 -1.11
N TYR A 197 2.40 -9.05 -2.30
CA TYR A 197 1.50 -10.11 -2.74
C TYR A 197 2.20 -11.46 -2.85
N GLY A 198 3.40 -11.48 -3.42
CA GLY A 198 4.21 -12.70 -3.55
C GLY A 198 4.69 -13.24 -2.20
N LEU A 199 5.13 -12.37 -1.29
CA LEU A 199 5.58 -12.76 0.05
C LEU A 199 4.46 -13.39 0.87
N MET A 200 3.27 -12.77 0.86
CA MET A 200 2.09 -13.32 1.53
C MET A 200 1.71 -14.69 0.96
N GLN A 201 1.75 -14.84 -0.37
CA GLN A 201 1.42 -16.11 -1.02
C GLN A 201 2.41 -17.21 -0.66
N ALA A 202 3.71 -16.90 -0.58
CA ALA A 202 4.74 -17.87 -0.18
C ALA A 202 4.50 -18.41 1.24
N TYR A 203 4.16 -17.54 2.20
CA TYR A 203 3.77 -18.01 3.54
C TYR A 203 2.47 -18.81 3.50
N ALA A 204 1.44 -18.33 2.82
CA ALA A 204 0.15 -19.02 2.76
C ALA A 204 0.28 -20.46 2.23
N GLU A 205 1.01 -20.66 1.13
CA GLU A 205 1.26 -21.98 0.56
C GLU A 205 2.11 -22.85 1.49
N GLY A 206 3.18 -22.30 2.08
CA GLY A 206 4.04 -23.03 3.02
C GLY A 206 3.28 -23.53 4.24
N PHE A 207 2.49 -22.67 4.88
CA PHE A 207 1.65 -23.04 6.02
C PHE A 207 0.53 -24.01 5.62
N HIS A 208 -0.01 -23.90 4.41
CA HIS A 208 -0.99 -24.85 3.91
C HIS A 208 -0.40 -26.25 3.73
N ILE A 209 0.84 -26.36 3.23
CA ILE A 209 1.59 -27.63 3.14
C ILE A 209 1.82 -28.22 4.53
N LEU A 210 2.26 -27.41 5.51
CA LEU A 210 2.44 -27.85 6.90
C LEU A 210 1.13 -28.40 7.48
N ARG A 211 0.01 -27.69 7.27
CA ARG A 211 -1.33 -28.13 7.70
C ARG A 211 -1.73 -29.46 7.06
N HIS A 212 -1.41 -29.67 5.78
CA HIS A 212 -1.77 -30.88 5.04
C HIS A 212 -0.92 -32.11 5.40
N LYS A 213 0.07 -31.97 6.28
CA LYS A 213 0.97 -33.07 6.63
C LYS A 213 0.27 -34.20 7.40
N GLU A 214 -0.96 -34.01 7.85
CA GLU A 214 -1.83 -35.05 8.42
C GLU A 214 -2.68 -35.81 7.39
N SER A 215 -2.55 -35.53 6.08
CA SER A 215 -3.37 -36.11 5.01
C SER A 215 -3.39 -37.66 5.03
N LYS A 216 -4.57 -38.22 4.78
CA LYS A 216 -4.78 -39.68 4.65
C LYS A 216 -4.13 -40.28 3.40
N ASP A 217 -3.76 -39.44 2.44
CA ASP A 217 -3.05 -39.86 1.22
C ASP A 217 -1.57 -40.20 1.51
N LEU A 218 -1.06 -39.80 2.68
CA LEU A 218 0.30 -40.12 3.13
C LEU A 218 0.34 -41.45 3.89
N ALA A 219 1.49 -42.11 3.88
CA ALA A 219 1.73 -43.29 4.73
C ALA A 219 1.56 -42.92 6.21
N GLU A 220 1.01 -43.83 7.02
CA GLU A 220 0.67 -43.55 8.42
C GLU A 220 1.87 -43.03 9.25
N GLY A 221 3.05 -43.60 9.06
CA GLY A 221 4.27 -43.17 9.75
C GLY A 221 4.86 -41.83 9.28
N GLU A 222 4.28 -41.20 8.25
CA GLU A 222 4.72 -39.92 7.70
C GLU A 222 3.73 -38.78 7.97
N ARG A 223 2.68 -39.04 8.75
CA ARG A 223 1.65 -38.05 9.12
C ARG A 223 2.04 -37.33 10.39
N TYR A 224 1.96 -36.00 10.36
CA TYR A 224 2.25 -35.16 11.52
C TYR A 224 1.11 -34.17 11.74
N THR A 225 0.61 -34.11 12.98
CA THR A 225 -0.20 -32.99 13.45
C THR A 225 0.78 -31.94 13.98
N LEU A 226 0.86 -30.81 13.29
CA LEU A 226 1.83 -29.75 13.57
C LEU A 226 1.13 -28.54 14.20
N ASP A 227 1.76 -27.95 15.21
CA ASP A 227 1.31 -26.68 15.79
C ASP A 227 1.80 -25.51 14.91
N LEU A 228 0.90 -24.99 14.08
CA LEU A 228 1.24 -23.91 13.15
C LEU A 228 1.50 -22.58 13.87
N ALA A 229 0.88 -22.34 15.03
CA ALA A 229 1.10 -21.11 15.78
C ALA A 229 2.52 -21.09 16.36
N ASP A 230 2.94 -22.20 16.97
CA ASP A 230 4.29 -22.34 17.51
C ASP A 230 5.36 -22.39 16.41
N ILE A 231 5.06 -22.99 15.24
CA ILE A 231 5.96 -22.94 14.07
C ILE A 231 6.13 -21.51 13.56
N ALA A 232 5.04 -20.73 13.46
CA ALA A 232 5.14 -19.33 13.09
C ALA A 232 5.97 -18.54 14.10
N GLU A 233 5.77 -18.77 15.40
CA GLU A 233 6.48 -18.08 16.48
C GLU A 233 7.97 -18.41 16.52
N VAL A 234 8.35 -19.68 16.35
CA VAL A 234 9.77 -20.07 16.39
C VAL A 234 10.54 -19.47 15.21
N TRP A 235 9.93 -19.35 14.03
CA TRP A 235 10.56 -18.75 12.86
C TRP A 235 10.83 -17.24 12.99
N ARG A 236 10.23 -16.56 13.96
CA ARG A 236 10.49 -15.12 14.18
C ARG A 236 11.88 -14.84 14.74
N ARG A 237 12.60 -15.86 15.22
CA ARG A 237 13.90 -15.70 15.90
C ARG A 237 14.98 -16.55 15.24
N GLY A 238 15.94 -15.89 14.59
CA GLY A 238 17.13 -16.54 14.01
C GLY A 238 16.88 -17.35 12.74
N SER A 239 15.66 -17.41 12.23
CA SER A 239 15.38 -18.01 10.91
C SER A 239 15.67 -17.03 9.78
N VAL A 240 15.88 -17.57 8.57
CA VAL A 240 16.07 -16.76 7.34
C VAL A 240 14.80 -16.04 6.92
N VAL A 241 13.62 -16.54 7.33
CA VAL A 241 12.31 -16.05 6.88
C VAL A 241 11.64 -15.15 7.91
N SER A 242 12.37 -14.64 8.91
CA SER A 242 11.83 -13.65 9.84
C SER A 242 11.48 -12.35 9.10
N SER A 243 10.23 -11.90 9.22
CA SER A 243 9.74 -10.68 8.56
C SER A 243 8.53 -10.12 9.29
N TRP A 244 8.13 -8.88 8.95
CA TRP A 244 6.91 -8.28 9.48
C TRP A 244 5.65 -9.08 9.10
N LEU A 245 5.58 -9.65 7.89
CA LEU A 245 4.45 -10.48 7.49
C LEU A 245 4.38 -11.76 8.34
N LEU A 246 5.52 -12.35 8.70
CA LEU A 246 5.55 -13.49 9.62
C LEU A 246 5.08 -13.11 11.02
N ASP A 247 5.43 -11.92 11.53
CA ASP A 247 4.92 -11.42 12.82
C ASP A 247 3.38 -11.35 12.81
N LEU A 248 2.79 -10.86 11.71
CA LEU A 248 1.34 -10.82 11.53
C LEU A 248 0.73 -12.22 11.44
N THR A 249 1.36 -13.14 10.71
CA THR A 249 0.93 -14.55 10.61
C THR A 249 0.95 -15.24 11.98
N ALA A 250 2.01 -15.06 12.76
CA ALA A 250 2.13 -15.63 14.10
C ALA A 250 1.04 -15.07 15.04
N GLY A 251 0.80 -13.75 15.02
CA GLY A 251 -0.27 -13.14 15.81
C GLY A 251 -1.67 -13.64 15.43
N ALA A 252 -1.93 -13.84 14.13
CA ALA A 252 -3.19 -14.39 13.65
C ALA A 252 -3.41 -15.83 14.11
N LEU A 253 -2.42 -16.71 13.91
CA LEU A 253 -2.49 -18.12 14.28
C LEU A 253 -2.54 -18.35 15.80
N ALA A 254 -1.83 -17.53 16.59
CA ALA A 254 -1.90 -17.59 18.04
C ALA A 254 -3.29 -17.19 18.57
N THR A 255 -4.01 -16.31 17.85
CA THR A 255 -5.38 -15.93 18.19
C THR A 255 -6.39 -17.01 17.78
N ASP A 256 -6.21 -17.57 16.58
CA ASP A 256 -7.08 -18.58 15.98
C ASP A 256 -6.25 -19.47 15.03
N GLY A 257 -5.93 -20.68 15.48
CA GLY A 257 -5.10 -21.62 14.72
C GLY A 257 -5.79 -22.19 13.47
N THR A 258 -7.12 -22.11 13.36
CA THR A 258 -7.86 -22.60 12.18
C THR A 258 -8.08 -21.52 11.13
N LEU A 259 -8.08 -20.24 11.57
CA LEU A 259 -8.36 -19.04 10.79
C LEU A 259 -9.79 -18.97 10.24
N GLU A 260 -10.74 -19.74 10.80
CA GLU A 260 -12.11 -19.90 10.29
C GLU A 260 -12.95 -18.61 10.34
N ARG A 261 -12.54 -17.62 11.13
CA ARG A 261 -13.19 -16.30 11.16
C ARG A 261 -12.94 -15.44 9.92
N PHE A 262 -11.98 -15.82 9.07
CA PHE A 262 -11.60 -15.08 7.86
C PHE A 262 -12.27 -15.67 6.63
N SER A 263 -12.59 -14.82 5.65
CA SER A 263 -13.14 -15.25 4.36
C SER A 263 -12.09 -16.04 3.55
N THR A 264 -12.55 -17.00 2.75
CA THR A 264 -11.72 -17.66 1.72
C THR A 264 -11.54 -16.79 0.49
N GLU A 265 -12.34 -15.74 0.33
CA GLU A 265 -12.23 -14.77 -0.76
C GLU A 265 -11.22 -13.66 -0.40
N VAL A 266 -10.22 -13.47 -1.25
CA VAL A 266 -9.14 -12.49 -1.04
C VAL A 266 -9.28 -11.34 -2.03
N ALA A 267 -9.44 -10.13 -1.50
CA ALA A 267 -9.50 -8.92 -2.31
C ALA A 267 -8.13 -8.52 -2.89
N ASP A 268 -8.15 -7.72 -3.95
CA ASP A 268 -6.99 -7.04 -4.51
C ASP A 268 -7.35 -5.58 -4.80
N SER A 269 -6.43 -4.65 -4.57
CA SER A 269 -6.68 -3.20 -4.58
C SER A 269 -6.24 -2.47 -5.86
N GLY A 270 -5.67 -3.20 -6.83
CA GLY A 270 -5.22 -2.67 -8.12
C GLY A 270 -3.72 -2.73 -8.33
N GLU A 271 -2.90 -2.40 -7.33
CA GLU A 271 -1.43 -2.27 -7.50
C GLU A 271 -0.74 -3.60 -7.86
N GLY A 272 -1.28 -4.72 -7.40
CA GLY A 272 -0.84 -6.04 -7.83
C GLY A 272 -1.08 -6.27 -9.33
N ARG A 273 -2.20 -5.77 -9.87
CA ARG A 273 -2.49 -5.84 -11.32
C ARG A 273 -1.54 -4.96 -12.09
N TRP A 274 -1.39 -3.70 -11.68
CA TRP A 274 -0.52 -2.74 -12.35
C TRP A 274 0.95 -3.17 -12.34
N THR A 275 1.40 -3.89 -11.29
CA THR A 275 2.74 -4.50 -11.27
C THR A 275 2.91 -5.54 -12.39
N ILE A 276 1.91 -6.40 -12.61
CA ILE A 276 1.96 -7.41 -13.67
C ILE A 276 1.82 -6.76 -15.06
N GLU A 277 0.99 -5.73 -15.19
CA GLU A 277 0.89 -4.94 -16.42
C GLU A 277 2.24 -4.29 -16.76
N ALA A 278 2.92 -3.67 -15.78
CA ALA A 278 4.27 -3.11 -15.98
C ALA A 278 5.29 -4.20 -16.37
N ALA A 279 5.27 -5.35 -15.71
CA ALA A 279 6.14 -6.47 -16.07
C ALA A 279 5.91 -6.95 -17.52
N ILE A 280 4.67 -6.97 -18.00
CA ILE A 280 4.34 -7.30 -19.38
C ILE A 280 4.86 -6.21 -20.34
N GLU A 281 4.62 -4.94 -20.04
CA GLU A 281 5.08 -3.80 -20.86
C GLU A 281 6.61 -3.77 -21.00
N GLU A 282 7.33 -4.16 -19.93
CA GLU A 282 8.79 -4.20 -19.87
C GLU A 282 9.39 -5.53 -20.37
N ALA A 283 8.55 -6.52 -20.71
CA ALA A 283 8.96 -7.88 -21.03
C ALA A 283 9.80 -8.57 -19.92
N VAL A 284 9.44 -8.33 -18.65
CA VAL A 284 10.09 -8.88 -17.46
C VAL A 284 9.32 -10.11 -16.94
N PRO A 285 9.97 -11.27 -16.74
CA PRO A 285 9.32 -12.44 -16.14
C PRO A 285 8.96 -12.21 -14.66
N ALA A 286 7.69 -12.43 -14.30
CA ALA A 286 7.16 -12.18 -12.96
C ALA A 286 6.29 -13.34 -12.41
N GLN A 287 6.74 -14.59 -12.55
CA GLN A 287 5.92 -15.79 -12.33
C GLN A 287 5.28 -15.86 -10.94
N VAL A 288 6.06 -15.63 -9.88
CA VAL A 288 5.56 -15.71 -8.49
C VAL A 288 4.53 -14.63 -8.22
N LEU A 289 4.76 -13.40 -8.70
CA LEU A 289 3.85 -12.27 -8.48
C LEU A 289 2.55 -12.48 -9.26
N SER A 290 2.63 -12.97 -10.50
CA SER A 290 1.47 -13.31 -11.32
C SER A 290 0.64 -14.42 -10.67
N ALA A 291 1.28 -15.48 -10.20
CA ALA A 291 0.60 -16.58 -9.52
C ALA A 291 -0.10 -16.10 -8.23
N ALA A 292 0.58 -15.29 -7.42
CA ALA A 292 0.00 -14.70 -6.22
C ALA A 292 -1.23 -13.82 -6.51
N LEU A 293 -1.21 -13.05 -7.60
CA LEU A 293 -2.37 -12.28 -8.05
C LEU A 293 -3.51 -13.22 -8.51
N TYR A 294 -3.19 -14.24 -9.30
CA TYR A 294 -4.20 -15.17 -9.83
C TYR A 294 -4.84 -16.04 -8.75
N THR A 295 -4.14 -16.38 -7.67
CA THR A 295 -4.76 -17.02 -6.50
C THR A 295 -5.89 -16.16 -5.93
N ARG A 296 -5.71 -14.83 -5.85
CA ARG A 296 -6.77 -13.91 -5.40
C ARG A 296 -7.94 -13.90 -6.37
N PHE A 297 -7.70 -13.94 -7.68
CA PHE A 297 -8.76 -14.04 -8.68
C PHE A 297 -9.55 -15.33 -8.53
N ARG A 298 -8.85 -16.48 -8.50
CA ARG A 298 -9.46 -17.80 -8.32
C ARG A 298 -10.25 -17.91 -7.01
N SER A 299 -9.77 -17.27 -5.93
CA SER A 299 -10.47 -17.30 -4.64
C SER A 299 -11.89 -16.74 -4.67
N ARG A 300 -12.23 -15.93 -5.69
CA ARG A 300 -13.55 -15.30 -5.89
C ARG A 300 -14.30 -15.85 -7.10
N ASP A 301 -13.76 -16.85 -7.79
CA ASP A 301 -14.41 -17.48 -8.95
C ASP A 301 -15.21 -18.71 -8.51
N ALA A 302 -16.47 -18.47 -8.11
CA ALA A 302 -17.39 -19.53 -7.71
C ALA A 302 -17.83 -20.42 -8.89
N GLU A 303 -17.71 -19.95 -10.13
CA GLU A 303 -18.10 -20.73 -11.30
C GLU A 303 -17.07 -21.81 -11.63
N SER A 304 -15.78 -21.51 -11.40
CA SER A 304 -14.64 -22.40 -11.67
C SER A 304 -14.74 -22.99 -13.09
N PHE A 305 -15.07 -22.14 -14.06
CA PHE A 305 -15.33 -22.54 -15.45
C PHE A 305 -14.15 -23.28 -16.09
N PRO A 306 -12.88 -22.85 -15.93
CA PRO A 306 -11.74 -23.59 -16.45
C PRO A 306 -11.69 -25.04 -15.94
N GLU A 307 -11.92 -25.26 -14.65
CA GLU A 307 -11.96 -26.61 -14.05
C GLU A 307 -13.11 -27.44 -14.61
N ARG A 308 -14.29 -26.87 -14.82
CA ARG A 308 -15.42 -27.56 -15.49
C ARG A 308 -15.05 -27.97 -16.92
N MET A 309 -14.38 -27.09 -17.66
CA MET A 309 -13.92 -27.37 -19.02
C MET A 309 -12.87 -28.50 -19.04
N LEU A 310 -11.94 -28.51 -18.07
CA LEU A 310 -10.96 -29.58 -17.92
C LEU A 310 -11.63 -30.94 -17.64
N SER A 311 -12.60 -30.98 -16.73
CA SER A 311 -13.33 -32.21 -16.40
C SER A 311 -14.15 -32.70 -17.61
N ALA A 312 -14.85 -31.79 -18.31
CA ALA A 312 -15.57 -32.11 -19.54
C ALA A 312 -14.66 -32.68 -20.65
N MET A 313 -13.47 -32.11 -20.86
CA MET A 313 -12.50 -32.65 -21.81
C MET A 313 -12.03 -34.05 -21.40
N ARG A 314 -11.66 -34.26 -20.13
CA ARG A 314 -11.22 -35.56 -19.59
C ARG A 314 -12.30 -36.63 -19.72
N PHE A 315 -13.54 -36.28 -19.45
CA PHE A 315 -14.69 -37.16 -19.67
C PHE A 315 -14.84 -37.47 -21.17
N GLY A 316 -14.81 -36.45 -22.02
CA GLY A 316 -15.07 -36.57 -23.46
C GLY A 316 -14.06 -37.43 -24.23
N PHE A 317 -12.75 -37.27 -23.99
CA PHE A 317 -11.75 -38.06 -24.71
C PHE A 317 -11.40 -39.39 -24.03
N GLY A 318 -11.47 -39.45 -22.70
CA GLY A 318 -10.88 -40.55 -21.92
C GLY A 318 -11.89 -41.35 -21.08
N GLY A 319 -13.16 -40.94 -21.03
CA GLY A 319 -14.17 -41.56 -20.18
C GLY A 319 -13.84 -41.50 -18.69
N HIS A 320 -13.02 -40.53 -18.27
CA HIS A 320 -12.59 -40.42 -16.87
C HIS A 320 -13.77 -40.17 -15.93
N HIS A 321 -13.72 -40.76 -14.74
CA HIS A 321 -14.73 -40.56 -13.70
C HIS A 321 -14.76 -39.11 -13.23
N GLU A 322 -15.97 -38.54 -13.19
CA GLU A 322 -16.25 -37.18 -12.74
C GLU A 322 -16.71 -37.19 -11.28
N PHE A 323 -16.26 -36.21 -10.50
CA PHE A 323 -16.84 -35.97 -9.18
C PHE A 323 -18.25 -35.39 -9.33
N PRO A 324 -19.15 -35.59 -8.34
CA PRO A 324 -20.46 -34.95 -8.35
C PRO A 324 -20.34 -33.43 -8.52
N ALA A 325 -21.23 -32.85 -9.31
CA ALA A 325 -21.33 -31.40 -9.41
C ALA A 325 -21.65 -30.83 -8.02
N LYS A 326 -20.87 -29.82 -7.60
CA LYS A 326 -21.09 -29.08 -6.35
C LYS A 326 -22.29 -28.13 -6.48
#